data_AF-A0A4V4HB36-F1
#
_entry.id   AF-A0A4V4HB36-F1
#
_cell.length_a   1.000
_cell.length_b   1.000
_cell.length_c   1.000
_cell.angle_alpha   90.00
_cell.angle_beta   90.00
_cell.angle_gamma   90.00
#
_symmetry.space_group_name_H-M   'P 1'
#
loop_
_entity.id
_entity.type
_entity.pdbx_description
1 polymer ?
#
loop_
_entity_poly.entity_id
_entity_poly.type
_entity_poly.pdbx_seq_one_letter_code
_entity_poly.pdbx_strand_id
1 'polypeptide(L)'
;AGNTTCADSGMDWYTDLVGETPCRTYERLRQICNNQYQVGIMNVNTPPDFCDEQVADCCCNSISFALSMMCLTCQQGFSQSSTGFDAGKGAYQMYLTAGRDGFCHPNTNQSFPDNIQTAVCNQKIKVFDSLYSLFWGDGS
;
A
#
# COMPACT_ATOMS: atom_id res chain seq x y z
N ALA A 1 12.18 -7.65 -10.40
CA ALA A 1 10.83 -7.06 -10.36
C ALA A 1 10.05 -7.88 -9.35
N GLY A 2 9.40 -7.24 -8.37
CA GLY A 2 8.69 -7.96 -7.32
C GLY A 2 7.42 -8.65 -7.82
N ASN A 3 6.74 -9.32 -6.91
CA ASN A 3 5.49 -10.02 -7.16
C ASN A 3 4.34 -9.01 -7.33
N THR A 4 4.26 -8.40 -8.51
CA THR A 4 3.35 -7.27 -8.79
C THR A 4 2.18 -7.64 -9.70
N THR A 5 2.08 -8.90 -10.13
CA THR A 5 1.01 -9.39 -11.00
C THR A 5 -0.19 -9.85 -10.17
N CYS A 6 -1.41 -9.59 -10.64
CA CYS A 6 -2.61 -10.10 -9.99
C CYS A 6 -2.91 -11.55 -10.40
N ALA A 7 -3.48 -12.33 -9.48
CA ALA A 7 -3.86 -13.72 -9.74
C ALA A 7 -5.08 -13.85 -10.65
N ASP A 8 -5.98 -12.87 -10.63
CA ASP A 8 -7.17 -12.79 -11.48
C ASP A 8 -7.54 -11.33 -11.82
N SER A 9 -8.66 -11.17 -12.52
CA SER A 9 -9.17 -9.88 -13.02
C SER A 9 -9.88 -9.02 -11.98
N GLY A 10 -9.94 -9.44 -10.71
CA GLY A 10 -10.70 -8.71 -9.69
C GLY A 10 -10.17 -7.30 -9.39
N MET A 11 -8.91 -7.03 -9.74
CA MET A 11 -8.27 -5.71 -9.64
C MET A 11 -8.08 -5.00 -11.00
N ASP A 12 -8.74 -5.47 -12.06
CA ASP A 12 -8.67 -4.85 -13.39
C ASP A 12 -9.23 -3.42 -13.36
N TRP A 13 -10.30 -3.15 -12.59
CA TRP A 13 -10.85 -1.80 -12.45
C TRP A 13 -9.81 -0.77 -12.00
N TYR A 14 -8.91 -1.16 -11.09
CA TYR A 14 -7.83 -0.30 -10.63
C TYR A 14 -6.80 -0.13 -11.73
N THR A 15 -6.43 -1.24 -12.37
CA THR A 15 -5.45 -1.27 -13.45
C THR A 15 -5.90 -0.44 -14.66
N ASP A 16 -7.19 -0.45 -14.99
CA ASP A 16 -7.77 0.32 -16.09
C ASP A 16 -7.75 1.83 -15.82
N LEU A 17 -7.98 2.24 -14.57
CA LEU A 17 -7.97 3.65 -14.17
C LEU A 17 -6.55 4.20 -13.98
N VAL A 18 -5.68 3.41 -13.35
CA VAL A 18 -4.34 3.83 -12.93
C VAL A 18 -3.29 3.50 -14.00
N GLY A 19 -3.49 2.46 -14.79
CA GLY A 19 -2.56 1.96 -15.82
C GLY A 19 -1.52 0.98 -15.30
N GLU A 20 -1.57 0.58 -14.04
CA GLU A 20 -0.74 -0.45 -13.42
C GLU A 20 -1.49 -1.13 -12.26
N THR A 21 -1.04 -2.30 -11.85
CA THR A 21 -1.65 -3.03 -10.72
C THR A 21 -1.44 -2.30 -9.39
N PRO A 22 -2.30 -2.51 -8.38
CA PRO A 22 -2.09 -1.90 -7.06
C PRO A 22 -0.75 -2.30 -6.43
N CYS A 23 -0.30 -3.54 -6.64
CA CYS A 23 1.03 -3.98 -6.22
C CYS A 23 2.16 -3.20 -6.88
N ARG A 24 2.02 -2.89 -8.18
CA ARG A 24 3.04 -2.11 -8.89
C ARG A 24 3.06 -0.66 -8.43
N THR A 25 1.90 -0.04 -8.18
CA THR A 25 1.84 1.30 -7.57
C THR A 25 2.48 1.30 -6.19
N TYR A 26 2.15 0.31 -5.35
CA TYR A 26 2.73 0.16 -4.01
C TYR A 26 4.27 0.03 -4.06
N GLU A 27 4.77 -0.85 -4.94
CA GLU A 27 6.22 -1.04 -5.14
C GLU A 27 6.90 0.27 -5.55
N ARG A 28 6.35 0.98 -6.53
CA ARG A 28 6.92 2.24 -7.03
C ARG A 28 6.88 3.35 -5.97
N LEU A 29 5.82 3.42 -5.17
CA LEU A 29 5.72 4.36 -4.05
C LEU A 29 6.85 4.12 -3.03
N ARG A 30 7.05 2.87 -2.60
CA ARG A 30 8.13 2.49 -1.69
C ARG A 30 9.51 2.72 -2.31
N GLN A 31 9.65 2.55 -3.62
CA GLN A 31 10.88 2.80 -4.37
C GLN A 31 11.34 4.26 -4.39
N ILE A 32 10.46 5.23 -4.07
CA ILE A 32 10.89 6.62 -3.85
C ILE A 32 11.90 6.71 -2.69
N CYS A 33 11.68 5.97 -1.61
CA CYS A 33 12.53 5.99 -0.41
C CYS A 33 13.56 4.86 -0.39
N ASN A 34 13.27 3.74 -1.06
CA ASN A 34 14.17 2.59 -1.15
C ASN A 34 14.13 2.02 -2.57
N ASN A 35 15.04 2.45 -3.45
CA ASN A 35 15.05 2.03 -4.85
C ASN A 35 15.22 0.51 -5.08
N GLN A 36 15.65 -0.25 -4.07
CA GLN A 36 15.76 -1.72 -4.13
C GLN A 36 14.50 -2.42 -3.63
N TYR A 37 13.53 -1.69 -3.09
CA TYR A 37 12.29 -2.28 -2.59
C TYR A 37 11.60 -3.06 -3.71
N GLN A 38 11.21 -4.28 -3.38
CA GLN A 38 10.42 -5.14 -4.25
C GLN A 38 9.30 -5.75 -3.43
N VAL A 39 8.10 -5.75 -4.00
CA VAL A 39 6.95 -6.37 -3.35
C VAL A 39 7.17 -7.88 -3.29
N GLY A 40 7.10 -8.45 -2.09
CA GLY A 40 7.12 -9.89 -1.86
C GLY A 40 5.74 -10.54 -2.05
N ILE A 41 5.61 -11.81 -1.65
CA ILE A 41 4.30 -12.43 -1.49
C ILE A 41 3.65 -11.83 -0.24
N MET A 42 2.44 -11.27 -0.38
CA MET A 42 1.70 -10.60 0.68
C MET A 42 1.17 -11.60 1.70
N ASN A 43 1.26 -11.22 2.99
CA ASN A 43 0.73 -12.03 4.08
C ASN A 43 -0.80 -11.91 4.15
N VAL A 44 -1.51 -13.04 4.18
CA VAL A 44 -2.97 -13.05 4.34
C VAL A 44 -3.42 -12.66 5.75
N ASN A 45 -2.53 -12.77 6.75
CA ASN A 45 -2.77 -12.26 8.09
C ASN A 45 -2.45 -10.76 8.09
N THR A 46 -3.47 -9.92 8.24
CA THR A 46 -3.34 -8.47 8.09
C THR A 46 -2.61 -7.84 9.30
N PRO A 47 -1.72 -6.86 9.06
CA PRO A 47 -1.42 -6.22 7.77
C PRO A 47 -0.54 -7.10 6.87
N PRO A 48 -0.69 -7.00 5.53
CA PRO A 48 0.01 -7.87 4.59
C PRO A 48 1.50 -7.56 4.44
N ASP A 49 1.90 -6.36 4.85
CA ASP A 49 3.25 -5.83 4.86
C ASP A 49 3.39 -4.91 6.08
N PHE A 50 4.59 -4.39 6.32
CA PHE A 50 4.87 -3.39 7.35
C PHE A 50 5.58 -2.18 6.74
N CYS A 51 5.39 -1.00 7.33
CA CYS A 51 6.27 0.13 7.07
C CYS A 51 7.49 -0.02 7.96
N ASP A 52 8.56 -0.65 7.47
CA ASP A 52 9.79 -0.97 8.21
C ASP A 52 11.04 -0.34 7.57
N GLU A 53 10.85 0.53 6.58
CA GLU A 53 11.92 1.28 5.92
C GLU A 53 12.69 2.18 6.87
N GLN A 54 13.98 2.36 6.56
CA GLN A 54 14.82 3.38 7.18
C GLN A 54 14.27 4.80 6.96
N VAL A 55 13.74 5.08 5.76
CA VAL A 55 13.06 6.34 5.42
C VAL A 55 11.59 6.05 5.25
N ALA A 56 10.81 6.36 6.29
CA ALA A 56 9.42 5.93 6.39
C ALA A 56 8.44 6.83 5.64
N ASP A 57 8.84 7.99 5.13
CA ASP A 57 7.98 8.97 4.45
C ASP A 57 7.10 8.34 3.35
N CYS A 58 7.63 7.36 2.62
CA CYS A 58 6.93 6.70 1.52
C CYS A 58 5.91 5.65 1.96
N CYS A 59 6.04 5.12 3.18
CA CYS A 59 5.17 4.05 3.67
C CYS A 59 4.32 4.43 4.87
N CYS A 60 4.72 5.43 5.65
CA CYS A 60 4.09 5.79 6.91
C CYS A 60 2.83 6.64 6.71
N ASN A 61 1.88 6.12 5.95
CA ASN A 61 0.67 6.84 5.59
C ASN A 61 -0.47 5.87 5.25
N SER A 62 -1.72 6.37 5.33
CA SER A 62 -2.90 5.53 5.08
C SER A 62 -3.02 5.08 3.63
N ILE A 63 -2.48 5.84 2.67
CA ILE A 63 -2.53 5.52 1.23
C ILE A 63 -1.68 4.29 0.93
N SER A 64 -0.46 4.26 1.46
CA SER A 64 0.48 3.14 1.35
C SER A 64 -0.09 1.87 1.98
N PHE A 65 -0.73 1.99 3.15
CA PHE A 65 -1.43 0.87 3.77
C PHE A 65 -2.61 0.36 2.93
N ALA A 66 -3.44 1.26 2.38
CA ALA A 66 -4.53 0.85 1.51
C ALA A 66 -4.01 0.16 0.23
N LEU A 67 -2.92 0.66 -0.36
CA LEU A 67 -2.27 0.03 -1.51
C LEU A 67 -1.71 -1.36 -1.18
N SER A 68 -1.19 -1.59 0.03
CA SER A 68 -0.71 -2.91 0.44
C SER A 68 -1.86 -3.92 0.61
N MET A 69 -3.01 -3.49 1.16
CA MET A 69 -4.24 -4.29 1.23
C MET A 69 -4.81 -4.62 -0.16
N MET A 70 -4.82 -3.64 -1.06
CA MET A 70 -5.22 -3.85 -2.45
C MET A 70 -4.23 -4.77 -3.18
N CYS A 71 -2.94 -4.69 -2.86
CA CYS A 71 -1.94 -5.59 -3.41
C CYS A 71 -2.13 -7.04 -2.90
N LEU A 72 -2.48 -7.22 -1.61
CA LEU A 72 -2.86 -8.54 -1.09
C LEU A 72 -4.03 -9.11 -1.91
N THR A 73 -5.09 -8.32 -2.09
CA THR A 73 -6.25 -8.73 -2.89
C THR A 73 -5.87 -9.05 -4.34
N CYS A 74 -5.00 -8.26 -4.96
CA CYS A 74 -4.45 -8.53 -6.29
C CYS A 74 -3.70 -9.87 -6.35
N GLN A 75 -2.77 -10.14 -5.42
CA GLN A 75 -1.97 -11.36 -5.45
C GLN A 75 -2.76 -12.63 -5.12
N GLN A 76 -3.76 -12.55 -4.25
CA GLN A 76 -4.56 -13.71 -3.86
C GLN A 76 -5.75 -13.95 -4.80
N GLY A 77 -6.25 -12.89 -5.44
CA GLY A 77 -7.40 -12.95 -6.33
C GLY A 77 -8.73 -13.05 -5.60
N PHE A 78 -9.80 -12.65 -6.30
CA PHE A 78 -11.17 -12.73 -5.80
C PHE A 78 -11.72 -14.17 -5.81
N SER A 79 -11.09 -15.08 -6.54
CA SER A 79 -11.40 -16.51 -6.48
C SER A 79 -11.12 -17.13 -5.10
N GLN A 80 -10.21 -16.56 -4.31
CA GLN A 80 -9.91 -16.98 -2.94
C GLN A 80 -10.70 -16.19 -1.88
N SER A 81 -11.08 -14.95 -2.18
CA SER A 81 -11.99 -14.14 -1.36
C SER A 81 -12.91 -13.29 -2.24
N SER A 82 -14.21 -13.59 -2.24
CA SER A 82 -15.17 -13.02 -3.19
C SER A 82 -15.36 -11.50 -3.11
N THR A 83 -14.88 -10.85 -2.05
CA THR A 83 -14.93 -9.38 -1.86
C THR A 83 -13.55 -8.76 -1.63
N GLY A 84 -12.47 -9.51 -1.80
CA GLY A 84 -11.13 -9.10 -1.40
C GLY A 84 -10.84 -9.35 0.08
N PHE A 85 -9.70 -8.86 0.57
CA PHE A 85 -9.26 -9.07 1.94
C PHE A 85 -9.50 -7.82 2.77
N ASP A 86 -10.35 -7.93 3.79
CA ASP A 86 -10.56 -6.88 4.78
C ASP A 86 -9.42 -6.87 5.80
N ALA A 87 -9.01 -5.68 6.20
CA ALA A 87 -8.07 -5.52 7.30
C ALA A 87 -8.78 -5.82 8.63
N GLY A 88 -8.09 -6.54 9.51
CA GLY A 88 -8.55 -6.72 10.89
C GLY A 88 -8.36 -5.44 11.69
N LYS A 89 -9.17 -5.27 12.74
CA LYS A 89 -8.99 -4.19 13.71
C LYS A 89 -7.56 -4.19 14.27
N GLY A 90 -6.88 -3.06 14.16
CA GLY A 90 -5.50 -2.89 14.62
C GLY A 90 -4.46 -3.05 13.52
N ALA A 91 -4.85 -3.51 12.32
CA ALA A 91 -3.91 -3.79 11.24
C ALA A 91 -3.14 -2.53 10.80
N TYR A 92 -3.79 -1.37 10.79
CA TYR A 92 -3.10 -0.13 10.44
C TYR A 92 -2.07 0.28 11.52
N GLN A 93 -2.39 0.15 12.81
CA GLN A 93 -1.41 0.40 13.88
C GLN A 93 -0.26 -0.61 13.83
N MET A 94 -0.54 -1.87 13.53
CA MET A 94 0.49 -2.89 13.34
C MET A 94 1.41 -2.52 12.17
N TYR A 95 0.82 -2.09 11.04
CA TYR A 95 1.55 -1.64 9.85
C TYR A 95 2.50 -0.48 10.17
N LEU A 96 2.03 0.50 10.95
CA LEU A 96 2.81 1.69 11.33
C LEU A 96 3.88 1.42 12.39
N THR A 97 3.63 0.50 13.33
CA THR A 97 4.62 0.16 14.37
C THR A 97 5.74 -0.69 13.80
N ALA A 98 5.43 -1.70 12.98
CA ALA A 98 6.41 -2.65 12.44
C ALA A 98 7.32 -3.24 13.55
N GLY A 99 6.77 -3.51 14.73
CA GLY A 99 7.52 -4.02 15.89
C GLY A 99 8.41 -3.00 16.61
N ARG A 100 8.31 -1.71 16.27
CA ARG A 100 9.03 -0.60 16.93
C ARG A 100 8.25 -0.07 18.14
N ASP A 101 8.97 0.61 19.04
CA ASP A 101 8.38 1.37 20.15
C ASP A 101 7.74 2.67 19.63
N GLY A 102 6.51 2.54 19.11
CA GLY A 102 5.71 3.64 18.57
C GLY A 102 5.50 3.56 17.06
N PHE A 103 4.77 4.54 16.51
CA PHE A 103 4.51 4.61 15.08
C PHE A 103 5.71 5.18 14.34
N CYS A 104 5.86 4.77 13.08
CA CYS A 104 6.72 5.45 12.12
C CYS A 104 6.40 6.95 12.02
N HIS A 105 7.36 7.73 11.49
CA HIS A 105 7.20 9.16 11.29
C HIS A 105 7.87 9.61 9.98
N PRO A 106 7.31 10.60 9.27
CA PRO A 106 6.03 11.27 9.53
C PRO A 106 4.83 10.36 9.24
N ASN A 107 3.86 10.33 10.16
CA ASN A 107 2.59 9.62 9.94
C ASN A 107 1.58 10.60 9.33
N THR A 108 1.28 10.43 8.05
CA THR A 108 0.29 11.26 7.33
C THR A 108 -0.90 10.40 6.90
N ASN A 109 -2.11 10.81 7.26
CA ASN A 109 -3.32 10.15 6.78
C ASN A 109 -3.91 10.96 5.62
N GLN A 110 -4.52 10.28 4.65
CA GLN A 110 -5.20 10.89 3.50
C GLN A 110 -4.28 11.76 2.61
N SER A 111 -2.98 11.69 2.82
CA SER A 111 -1.99 12.53 2.16
C SER A 111 -0.60 11.90 2.26
N PHE A 112 0.30 12.40 1.42
CA PHE A 112 1.74 12.17 1.55
C PHE A 112 2.42 13.41 2.15
N PRO A 113 3.60 13.26 2.77
CA PRO A 113 4.50 14.39 2.99
C PRO A 113 4.81 15.14 1.68
N ASP A 114 5.02 16.45 1.72
CA ASP A 114 5.17 17.29 0.53
C ASP A 114 6.28 16.83 -0.44
N ASN A 115 7.42 16.37 0.11
CA ASN A 115 8.52 15.79 -0.66
C ASN A 115 8.10 14.52 -1.41
N ILE A 116 7.30 13.67 -0.76
CA ILE A 116 6.79 12.43 -1.35
C ILE A 116 5.70 12.73 -2.37
N GLN A 117 4.77 13.64 -2.09
CA GLN A 117 3.76 14.07 -3.05
C GLN A 117 4.41 14.62 -4.33
N THR A 118 5.46 15.44 -4.18
CA THR A 118 6.24 15.96 -5.31
C THR A 118 6.93 14.85 -6.09
N ALA A 119 7.52 13.86 -5.40
CA ALA A 119 8.17 12.72 -6.02
C ALA A 119 7.17 11.81 -6.79
N VAL A 120 5.99 11.54 -6.21
CA VAL A 120 4.90 10.80 -6.86
C VAL A 120 4.51 11.47 -8.18
N CYS A 121 4.33 12.79 -8.18
CA CYS A 121 4.05 13.57 -9.39
C CYS A 121 5.19 13.47 -10.42
N ASN A 122 6.44 13.71 -10.01
CA ASN A 122 7.60 13.71 -10.90
C ASN A 122 7.87 12.34 -11.53
N GLN A 123 7.65 11.27 -10.76
CA GLN A 123 7.82 9.90 -11.24
C GLN A 123 6.59 9.35 -11.97
N LYS A 124 5.52 10.15 -12.12
CA LYS A 124 4.26 9.74 -12.75
C LYS A 124 3.70 8.46 -12.12
N ILE A 125 3.73 8.39 -10.78
CA ILE A 125 3.04 7.35 -10.03
C ILE A 125 1.61 7.85 -9.85
N LYS A 126 0.66 7.15 -10.48
CA LYS A 126 -0.75 7.48 -10.35
C LYS A 126 -1.28 6.76 -9.13
N VAL A 127 -2.00 7.49 -8.28
CA VAL A 127 -2.67 6.95 -7.10
C VAL A 127 -4.15 7.22 -7.29
N PHE A 128 -5.00 6.21 -7.07
CA PHE A 128 -6.43 6.37 -7.21
C PHE A 128 -6.97 7.42 -6.20
N ASP A 129 -7.65 8.45 -6.70
CA ASP A 129 -8.03 9.64 -5.92
C ASP A 129 -8.79 9.31 -4.63
N SER A 130 -9.64 8.28 -4.63
CA SER A 130 -10.39 7.88 -3.43
C SER A 130 -9.49 7.53 -2.24
N LEU A 131 -8.24 7.10 -2.48
CA LEU A 131 -7.27 6.80 -1.42
C LEU A 131 -6.87 8.05 -0.62
N TYR A 132 -6.97 9.25 -1.20
CA TYR A 132 -6.77 10.51 -0.48
C TYR A 132 -7.96 10.91 0.40
N SER A 133 -9.08 10.19 0.32
CA SER A 133 -10.25 10.39 1.20
C SER A 133 -10.48 9.21 2.15
N LEU A 134 -9.80 8.10 1.90
CA LEU A 134 -9.96 6.86 2.65
C LEU A 134 -9.07 6.84 3.89
N PHE A 135 -9.68 6.73 5.07
CA PHE A 135 -8.95 6.50 6.31
C PHE A 135 -9.82 5.84 7.38
N TRP A 136 -9.36 4.68 7.84
CA TRP A 136 -9.89 3.99 9.01
C TRP A 136 -8.78 3.93 10.06
N GLY A 137 -9.03 4.53 11.23
CA GLY A 137 -7.99 4.74 12.24
C GLY A 137 -7.38 3.45 12.79
N ASP A 138 -8.12 2.34 12.78
CA ASP A 138 -7.62 1.01 13.13
C ASP A 138 -7.46 0.05 11.94
N GLY A 139 -7.69 0.56 10.73
CA GLY A 139 -7.65 -0.21 9.50
C GLY A 139 -8.95 -0.93 9.13
N SER A 140 -10.02 -0.86 9.92
CA SER A 140 -11.30 -1.56 9.67
C SER A 140 -12.54 -0.69 9.85
#